data_AF-A0A3D5BZN6-F1
#
_entry.id   AF-A0A3D5BZN6-F1
#
_cell.length_a   1.000
_cell.length_b   1.000
_cell.length_c   1.000
_cell.angle_alpha   90.00
_cell.angle_beta   90.00
_cell.angle_gamma   90.00
#
_symmetry.space_group_name_H-M   'P 1'
#
loop_
_entity.id
_entity.type
_entity.pdbx_description
1 polymer ?
#
loop_
_entity_poly.entity_id
_entity_poly.type
_entity_poly.pdbx_seq_one_letter_code
_entity_poly.pdbx_strand_id
1 'polypeptide(L)'
;MIIEKHIKNSGLRRAFLPAIAAISLAVLAALPTASRAETLPYLPDQVVRIEGQGWGHGVGMSQWGARGRAYGGQTADDIVRAYYQGVEISEYPTDQTSIRVLIDKNYRPSSFDGSLRSSNTLIGDIIGVGGEWAIAGATGPLPAGARLRLLDHPGDGRVTVRLIDAAGQHMLDFDLPSLIEVIPLKPETRLLVHYKFTASAGNSRYFDLYRGLMRVYKNSSGLIDTVN
;
A
#
# COMPACT_ATOMS: atom_id res chain seq x y z
N MET A 1 -35.67 70.27 -69.78
CA MET A 1 -35.59 71.64 -69.23
C MET A 1 -34.91 71.52 -67.87
N ILE A 2 -33.57 71.44 -67.87
CA ILE A 2 -32.61 72.46 -67.37
C ILE A 2 -32.63 72.49 -65.83
N ILE A 3 -31.59 72.17 -65.04
CA ILE A 3 -30.14 72.04 -65.27
C ILE A 3 -29.51 71.27 -64.07
N GLU A 4 -28.39 70.56 -64.32
CA GLU A 4 -27.47 70.01 -63.33
C GLU A 4 -26.92 71.07 -62.34
N LYS A 5 -26.49 70.65 -61.14
CA LYS A 5 -25.20 71.14 -60.65
C LYS A 5 -24.47 70.12 -59.78
N HIS A 6 -23.45 69.52 -60.39
CA HIS A 6 -22.31 68.94 -59.70
C HIS A 6 -21.39 70.06 -59.17
N ILE A 7 -20.98 70.01 -57.90
CA ILE A 7 -19.70 70.58 -57.44
C ILE A 7 -18.99 69.54 -56.57
N LYS A 8 -17.72 69.31 -56.92
CA LYS A 8 -16.78 68.31 -56.41
C LYS A 8 -16.08 68.74 -55.10
N ASN A 9 -15.68 67.71 -54.33
CA ASN A 9 -14.46 67.52 -53.53
C ASN A 9 -13.77 68.72 -52.86
N SER A 10 -13.45 68.58 -51.56
CA SER A 10 -12.14 68.04 -51.13
C SER A 10 -11.88 68.25 -49.63
N GLY A 11 -11.20 67.28 -49.00
CA GLY A 11 -10.09 67.59 -48.09
C GLY A 11 -10.32 67.54 -46.57
N LEU A 12 -9.93 66.40 -45.99
CA LEU A 12 -8.86 66.29 -44.99
C LEU A 12 -9.11 66.68 -43.49
N ARG A 13 -8.91 65.65 -42.65
CA ARG A 13 -8.24 65.59 -41.31
C ARG A 13 -9.05 65.73 -40.02
N ARG A 14 -9.22 64.56 -39.38
CA ARG A 14 -8.97 64.20 -37.96
C ARG A 14 -8.64 65.34 -36.96
N ALA A 15 -9.45 65.47 -35.90
CA ALA A 15 -9.07 65.69 -34.47
C ALA A 15 -10.35 65.97 -33.64
N PHE A 16 -10.82 65.07 -32.75
CA PHE A 16 -10.51 64.91 -31.31
C PHE A 16 -11.39 65.74 -30.33
N LEU A 17 -12.23 65.01 -29.57
CA LEU A 17 -12.85 65.26 -28.23
C LEU A 17 -13.65 66.55 -27.96
N PRO A 18 -14.93 66.45 -27.55
CA PRO A 18 -15.25 66.04 -26.18
C PRO A 18 -16.53 65.17 -26.07
N ALA A 19 -16.38 63.89 -25.76
CA ALA A 19 -17.49 62.99 -25.44
C ALA A 19 -17.27 62.20 -24.13
N ILE A 20 -16.32 62.62 -23.30
CA ILE A 20 -15.89 61.86 -22.12
C ILE A 20 -16.62 62.30 -20.83
N ALA A 21 -17.13 63.53 -20.75
CA ALA A 21 -17.75 64.03 -19.50
C ALA A 21 -19.18 63.51 -19.22
N ALA A 22 -19.94 63.12 -20.26
CA ALA A 22 -21.33 62.67 -20.10
C ALA A 22 -21.48 61.17 -19.77
N ILE A 23 -20.44 60.36 -20.02
CA ILE A 23 -20.46 58.91 -19.73
C ILE A 23 -20.11 58.64 -18.26
N SER A 24 -19.39 59.57 -17.60
CA SER A 24 -18.97 59.39 -16.20
C SER A 24 -20.11 59.41 -15.18
N LEU A 25 -21.27 60.01 -15.49
CA LEU A 25 -22.39 60.08 -14.54
C LEU A 25 -23.42 58.96 -14.70
N ALA A 26 -23.47 58.29 -15.85
CA ALA A 26 -24.37 57.15 -16.07
C ALA A 26 -23.78 55.79 -15.60
N VAL A 27 -22.45 55.70 -15.44
CA VAL A 27 -21.79 54.47 -14.96
C VAL A 27 -21.88 54.32 -13.43
N LEU A 28 -22.15 55.40 -12.68
CA LEU A 28 -22.22 55.33 -11.22
C LEU A 28 -23.54 54.71 -10.68
N ALA A 29 -24.59 54.62 -11.50
CA ALA A 29 -25.89 54.08 -11.09
C ALA A 29 -26.06 52.57 -11.35
N ALA A 30 -25.06 51.91 -11.97
CA ALA A 30 -25.10 50.49 -12.33
C ALA A 30 -23.97 49.69 -11.68
N LEU A 31 -23.58 50.05 -10.46
CA LEU A 31 -22.77 49.14 -9.65
C LEU A 31 -23.64 47.91 -9.34
N PRO A 32 -23.19 46.68 -9.65
CA PRO A 32 -23.85 45.50 -9.15
C PRO A 32 -23.87 45.62 -7.63
N THR A 33 -25.06 45.69 -7.03
CA THR A 33 -25.21 45.56 -5.59
C THR A 33 -24.47 44.29 -5.20
N ALA A 34 -23.45 44.42 -4.35
CA ALA A 34 -22.68 43.29 -3.85
C ALA A 34 -23.67 42.19 -3.46
N SER A 35 -23.58 41.04 -4.12
CA SER A 35 -24.38 39.87 -3.76
C SER A 35 -24.09 39.60 -2.29
N ARG A 36 -25.10 39.81 -1.44
CA ARG A 36 -25.00 39.44 -0.04
C ARG A 36 -24.81 37.93 -0.05
N ALA A 37 -23.64 37.46 0.36
CA ALA A 37 -23.47 36.06 0.68
C ALA A 37 -24.51 35.73 1.77
N GLU A 38 -25.60 35.08 1.39
CA GLU A 38 -26.49 34.48 2.36
C GLU A 38 -25.64 33.47 3.11
N THR A 39 -25.32 33.78 4.36
CA THR A 39 -24.75 32.79 5.27
C THR A 39 -25.87 31.78 5.47
N LEU A 40 -25.83 30.68 4.72
CA LEU A 40 -26.74 29.57 4.95
C LEU A 40 -26.63 29.25 6.45
N PRO A 41 -27.76 29.18 7.19
CA PRO A 41 -27.70 28.82 8.59
C PRO A 41 -26.98 27.48 8.68
N TYR A 42 -25.89 27.44 9.45
CA TYR A 42 -25.30 26.17 9.87
C TYR A 42 -26.42 25.43 10.59
N LEU A 43 -26.94 24.39 9.96
CA LEU A 43 -27.91 23.48 10.55
C LEU A 43 -27.08 22.39 11.25
N PRO A 44 -26.78 22.50 12.55
CA PRO A 44 -26.32 21.34 13.29
C PRO A 44 -27.40 20.26 13.12
N ASP A 45 -26.98 19.04 12.81
CA ASP A 45 -27.80 17.84 12.59
C ASP A 45 -28.24 17.50 11.16
N GLN A 46 -27.69 18.13 10.12
CA GLN A 46 -27.80 17.54 8.77
C GLN A 46 -26.86 16.33 8.64
N VAL A 47 -27.42 15.13 8.82
CA VAL A 47 -26.72 13.87 8.55
C VAL A 47 -26.78 13.58 7.04
N VAL A 48 -25.64 13.73 6.37
CA VAL A 48 -25.46 13.21 5.00
C VAL A 48 -25.01 11.76 5.10
N ARG A 49 -25.90 10.82 4.80
CA ARG A 49 -25.56 9.39 4.69
C ARG A 49 -25.16 9.09 3.25
N ILE A 50 -23.92 8.63 3.07
CA ILE A 50 -23.41 8.14 1.78
C ILE A 50 -23.31 6.62 1.88
N GLU A 51 -24.07 5.93 1.04
CA GLU A 51 -24.00 4.47 0.92
C GLU A 51 -23.23 4.13 -0.36
N GLY A 52 -22.21 3.29 -0.24
CA GLY A 52 -21.36 2.87 -1.35
C GLY A 52 -20.97 1.40 -1.18
N GLN A 53 -20.51 0.79 -2.26
CA GLN A 53 -20.08 -0.61 -2.29
C GLN A 53 -18.67 -0.72 -2.88
N GLY A 54 -17.92 -1.72 -2.42
CA GLY A 54 -16.55 -1.97 -2.85
C GLY A 54 -15.50 -1.15 -2.09
N TRP A 55 -14.24 -1.58 -2.20
CA TRP A 55 -13.10 -0.90 -1.59
C TRP A 55 -11.94 -0.89 -2.60
N GLY A 56 -11.54 0.31 -3.03
CA GLY A 56 -10.50 0.54 -4.04
C GLY A 56 -11.01 1.29 -5.27
N HIS A 57 -10.11 1.54 -6.22
CA HIS A 57 -10.40 2.30 -7.43
C HIS A 57 -11.20 1.52 -8.50
N GLY A 58 -11.48 0.23 -8.26
CA GLY A 58 -12.36 -0.58 -9.10
C GLY A 58 -11.79 -0.97 -10.48
N VAL A 59 -10.47 -0.90 -10.67
CA VAL A 59 -9.81 -1.23 -11.94
C VAL A 59 -8.90 -2.45 -11.76
N GLY A 60 -8.93 -3.37 -12.73
CA GLY A 60 -8.08 -4.56 -12.74
C GLY A 60 -8.62 -5.69 -11.86
N MET A 61 -7.73 -6.33 -11.11
CA MET A 61 -8.06 -7.53 -10.32
C MET A 61 -8.66 -7.19 -8.95
N SER A 62 -9.90 -7.64 -8.71
CA SER A 62 -10.47 -7.66 -7.35
C SER A 62 -9.81 -8.77 -6.52
N GLN A 63 -9.11 -8.41 -5.45
CA GLN A 63 -8.46 -9.38 -4.55
C GLN A 63 -9.45 -10.38 -3.96
N TRP A 64 -10.62 -9.89 -3.49
CA TRP A 64 -11.67 -10.73 -2.94
C TRP A 64 -12.32 -11.63 -4.00
N GLY A 65 -12.53 -11.11 -5.22
CA GLY A 65 -13.06 -11.93 -6.30
C GLY A 65 -12.05 -12.97 -6.80
N ALA A 66 -10.76 -12.65 -6.85
CA ALA A 66 -9.69 -13.59 -7.15
C ALA A 66 -9.63 -14.73 -6.12
N ARG A 67 -9.73 -14.40 -4.82
CA ARG A 67 -9.86 -15.38 -3.75
C ARG A 67 -11.09 -16.28 -3.91
N GLY A 68 -12.24 -15.69 -4.24
CA GLY A 68 -13.47 -16.46 -4.50
C GLY A 68 -13.33 -17.43 -5.68
N ARG A 69 -12.71 -16.99 -6.78
CA ARG A 69 -12.40 -17.84 -7.94
C ARG A 69 -11.43 -18.98 -7.60
N ALA A 70 -10.41 -18.70 -6.79
CA ALA A 70 -9.48 -19.71 -6.30
C ALA A 70 -10.19 -20.75 -5.41
N TYR A 71 -11.11 -20.33 -4.53
CA TYR A 71 -11.96 -21.27 -3.79
C TYR A 71 -12.91 -22.06 -4.70
N GLY A 72 -13.27 -21.52 -5.85
CA GLY A 72 -13.97 -22.22 -6.92
C GLY A 72 -13.09 -23.14 -7.77
N GLY A 73 -11.80 -23.29 -7.44
CA GLY A 73 -10.86 -24.19 -8.12
C GLY A 73 -10.19 -23.63 -9.38
N GLN A 74 -10.38 -22.36 -9.71
CA GLN A 74 -9.70 -21.73 -10.85
C GLN A 74 -8.20 -21.59 -10.60
N THR A 75 -7.38 -21.82 -11.64
CA THR A 75 -5.95 -21.62 -11.56
C THR A 75 -5.60 -20.12 -11.52
N ALA A 76 -4.38 -19.76 -11.11
CA ALA A 76 -3.92 -18.38 -11.14
C ALA A 76 -4.04 -17.76 -12.54
N ASP A 77 -3.72 -18.56 -13.55
CA ASP A 77 -3.83 -18.28 -14.98
C ASP A 77 -5.27 -17.94 -15.40
N ASP A 78 -6.24 -18.76 -14.99
CA ASP A 78 -7.67 -18.53 -15.25
C ASP A 78 -8.14 -17.23 -14.59
N ILE A 79 -7.70 -16.99 -13.35
CA ILE A 79 -8.05 -15.81 -12.58
C ILE A 79 -7.51 -14.54 -13.26
N VAL A 80 -6.24 -14.53 -13.66
CA VAL A 80 -5.61 -13.41 -14.36
C VAL A 80 -6.36 -13.10 -15.66
N ARG A 81 -6.62 -14.11 -16.49
CA ARG A 81 -7.35 -13.93 -17.75
C ARG A 81 -8.79 -13.46 -17.54
N ALA A 82 -9.43 -13.80 -16.42
CA ALA A 82 -10.76 -13.31 -16.08
C ALA A 82 -10.81 -11.80 -15.74
N TYR A 83 -9.72 -11.22 -15.23
CA TYR A 83 -9.64 -9.79 -14.91
C TYR A 83 -8.97 -8.95 -15.99
N TYR A 84 -8.08 -9.56 -16.78
CA TYR A 84 -7.33 -8.88 -17.82
C TYR A 84 -7.59 -9.59 -19.16
N GLN A 85 -8.62 -9.14 -19.87
CA GLN A 85 -9.02 -9.75 -21.15
C GLN A 85 -7.95 -9.55 -22.22
N GLY A 86 -7.65 -10.60 -22.98
CA GLY A 86 -6.64 -10.57 -24.03
C GLY A 86 -5.18 -10.56 -23.53
N VAL A 87 -4.95 -10.80 -22.24
CA VAL A 87 -3.59 -10.92 -21.69
C VAL A 87 -2.94 -12.23 -22.10
N GLU A 88 -1.67 -12.17 -22.49
CA GLU A 88 -0.82 -13.34 -22.65
C GLU A 88 0.03 -13.53 -21.39
N ILE A 89 0.14 -14.77 -20.93
CA ILE A 89 0.97 -15.14 -19.78
C ILE A 89 2.21 -15.81 -20.35
N SER A 90 3.37 -15.24 -20.04
CA SER A 90 4.67 -15.75 -20.45
C SER A 90 5.60 -15.86 -19.26
N GLU A 91 6.53 -16.80 -19.34
CA GLU A 91 7.63 -16.88 -18.39
C GLU A 91 8.63 -15.76 -18.67
N TYR A 92 9.13 -15.13 -17.60
CA TYR A 92 10.16 -14.11 -17.71
C TYR A 92 11.44 -14.58 -17.00
N PRO A 93 12.64 -14.38 -17.58
CA PRO A 93 13.89 -14.73 -16.94
C PRO A 93 14.03 -14.04 -15.57
N THR A 94 14.15 -14.84 -14.52
CA THR A 94 14.20 -14.36 -13.13
C THR A 94 15.62 -14.07 -12.64
N ASP A 95 16.64 -14.50 -13.41
CA ASP A 95 18.05 -14.28 -13.12
C ASP A 95 18.46 -12.79 -13.17
N GLN A 96 17.68 -11.94 -13.84
CA GLN A 96 17.94 -10.51 -13.98
C GLN A 96 16.88 -9.60 -13.33
N THR A 97 15.81 -10.15 -12.74
CA THR A 97 14.71 -9.35 -12.20
C THR A 97 14.47 -9.67 -10.73
N SER A 98 14.84 -8.74 -9.83
CA SER A 98 14.45 -8.84 -8.43
C SER A 98 13.05 -8.26 -8.24
N ILE A 99 12.04 -9.13 -8.11
CA ILE A 99 10.71 -8.73 -7.63
C ILE A 99 10.76 -8.75 -6.11
N ARG A 100 10.44 -7.62 -5.48
CA ARG A 100 10.35 -7.52 -4.02
C ARG A 100 8.91 -7.30 -3.62
N VAL A 101 8.40 -8.19 -2.78
CA VAL A 101 7.07 -8.10 -2.20
C VAL A 101 7.22 -7.74 -0.73
N LEU A 102 6.72 -6.56 -0.38
CA LEU A 102 6.59 -6.18 1.02
C LEU A 102 5.56 -7.11 1.68
N ILE A 103 6.00 -7.89 2.67
CA ILE A 103 5.13 -8.76 3.46
C ILE A 103 4.57 -7.97 4.64
N ASP A 104 5.46 -7.29 5.35
CA ASP A 104 5.09 -6.48 6.51
C ASP A 104 5.97 -5.24 6.61
N LYS A 105 5.38 -4.14 7.06
CA LYS A 105 6.05 -2.85 7.25
C LYS A 105 5.65 -2.24 8.57
N ASN A 106 6.66 -1.69 9.26
CA ASN A 106 6.50 -1.07 10.56
C ASN A 106 5.79 -2.00 11.53
N TYR A 107 6.06 -3.30 11.44
CA TYR A 107 5.44 -4.23 12.34
C TYR A 107 5.90 -3.89 13.75
N ARG A 108 4.94 -3.38 14.52
CA ARG A 108 5.07 -3.23 15.95
C ARG A 108 4.61 -4.56 16.52
N PRO A 109 5.51 -5.40 17.05
CA PRO A 109 5.06 -6.44 17.96
C PRO A 109 4.17 -5.75 18.98
N SER A 110 2.91 -6.18 19.08
CA SER A 110 1.88 -5.45 19.80
C SER A 110 2.46 -4.97 21.12
N SER A 111 2.49 -3.65 21.34
CA SER A 111 2.62 -3.09 22.67
C SER A 111 1.41 -3.58 23.46
N PHE A 112 1.56 -4.77 24.03
CA PHE A 112 1.26 -5.08 25.39
C PHE A 112 0.26 -4.12 26.04
N ASP A 113 -0.98 -4.58 26.23
CA ASP A 113 -2.03 -3.90 27.01
C ASP A 113 -1.73 -3.93 28.53
N GLY A 114 -0.49 -3.64 28.92
CA GLY A 114 -0.08 -3.49 30.31
C GLY A 114 -0.09 -4.75 31.21
N SER A 115 -0.56 -5.91 30.74
CA SER A 115 -1.06 -6.99 31.64
C SER A 115 -0.14 -8.19 31.97
N LEU A 116 0.92 -8.51 31.21
CA LEU A 116 1.84 -9.66 31.44
C LEU A 116 3.36 -9.34 31.30
N ARG A 117 4.00 -8.77 32.34
CA ARG A 117 5.39 -8.28 32.28
C ARG A 117 6.52 -9.34 32.32
N SER A 118 6.29 -10.60 31.93
CA SER A 118 7.34 -11.63 32.13
C SER A 118 7.53 -12.69 31.05
N SER A 119 6.92 -12.56 29.87
CA SER A 119 7.12 -13.54 28.79
C SER A 119 7.45 -12.87 27.46
N ASN A 120 8.51 -13.34 26.81
CA ASN A 120 8.85 -12.98 25.43
C ASN A 120 7.63 -13.15 24.52
N THR A 121 7.31 -12.13 23.73
CA THR A 121 6.14 -12.18 22.84
C THR A 121 6.53 -12.81 21.52
N LEU A 122 5.84 -13.86 21.09
CA LEU A 122 6.01 -14.41 19.74
C LEU A 122 5.39 -13.47 18.72
N ILE A 123 6.22 -13.00 17.80
CA ILE A 123 5.85 -11.90 16.91
C ILE A 123 5.99 -12.28 15.44
N GLY A 124 6.71 -13.36 15.14
CA GLY A 124 6.82 -13.98 13.81
C GLY A 124 7.17 -15.46 13.94
N ASP A 125 6.65 -16.32 13.06
CA ASP A 125 7.05 -17.73 12.92
C ASP A 125 7.19 -18.04 11.43
N ILE A 126 8.41 -18.39 11.00
CA ILE A 126 8.73 -18.77 9.62
C ILE A 126 9.10 -20.25 9.63
N ILE A 127 8.46 -21.02 8.76
CA ILE A 127 8.63 -22.47 8.70
C ILE A 127 9.02 -22.84 7.28
N GLY A 128 10.12 -23.54 7.11
CA GLY A 128 10.45 -24.13 5.81
C GLY A 128 9.61 -25.37 5.58
N VAL A 129 8.92 -25.44 4.44
CA VAL A 129 8.09 -26.59 4.05
C VAL A 129 8.51 -27.11 2.68
N GLY A 130 8.35 -28.41 2.45
CA GLY A 130 8.67 -29.08 1.19
C GLY A 130 10.14 -29.45 1.01
N GLY A 131 11.09 -28.63 1.45
CA GLY A 131 12.52 -28.91 1.33
C GLY A 131 13.39 -28.14 2.32
N GLU A 132 14.71 -28.22 2.12
CA GLU A 132 15.71 -27.58 2.98
C GLU A 132 15.77 -26.07 2.80
N TRP A 133 16.10 -25.36 3.86
CA TRP A 133 16.26 -23.90 3.91
C TRP A 133 17.36 -23.53 4.91
N ALA A 134 17.82 -22.28 4.94
CA ALA A 134 18.80 -21.82 5.92
C ALA A 134 18.63 -20.33 6.23
N ILE A 135 19.28 -19.87 7.30
CA ILE A 135 19.54 -18.45 7.52
C ILE A 135 20.97 -18.17 7.02
N ALA A 136 21.09 -17.32 6.00
CA ALA A 136 22.36 -16.99 5.39
C ALA A 136 23.37 -16.49 6.45
N GLY A 137 24.54 -17.12 6.51
CA GLY A 137 25.62 -16.76 7.43
C GLY A 137 25.39 -17.12 8.90
N ALA A 138 24.23 -17.67 9.28
CA ALA A 138 23.92 -18.03 10.66
C ALA A 138 23.73 -19.53 10.87
N THR A 139 23.22 -20.27 9.87
CA THR A 139 22.94 -21.71 10.01
C THR A 139 23.46 -22.52 8.81
N GLY A 140 23.67 -23.82 9.03
CA GLY A 140 23.69 -24.81 7.95
C GLY A 140 22.27 -25.10 7.42
N PRO A 141 22.12 -26.10 6.51
CA PRO A 141 20.82 -26.54 6.02
C PRO A 141 19.92 -27.02 7.16
N LEU A 142 18.72 -26.45 7.22
CA LEU A 142 17.64 -26.82 8.12
C LEU A 142 16.62 -27.65 7.35
N PRO A 143 16.10 -28.75 7.93
CA PRO A 143 15.13 -29.61 7.27
C PRO A 143 13.76 -28.91 7.15
N ALA A 144 12.92 -29.45 6.26
CA ALA A 144 11.51 -29.09 6.23
C ALA A 144 10.86 -29.37 7.60
N GLY A 145 10.01 -28.45 8.07
CA GLY A 145 9.39 -28.47 9.39
C GLY A 145 10.17 -27.71 10.46
N ALA A 146 11.47 -27.44 10.26
CA ALA A 146 12.20 -26.54 11.15
C ALA A 146 11.62 -25.12 11.09
N ARG A 147 11.73 -24.38 12.19
CA ARG A 147 11.04 -23.10 12.41
C ARG A 147 12.00 -22.04 12.94
N LEU A 148 11.81 -20.81 12.48
CA LEU A 148 12.41 -19.59 13.00
C LEU A 148 11.32 -18.78 13.69
N ARG A 149 11.49 -18.54 14.98
CA ARG A 149 10.61 -17.68 15.78
C ARG A 149 11.28 -16.35 16.09
N LEU A 150 10.54 -15.27 15.89
CA LEU A 150 10.92 -13.94 16.33
C LEU A 150 10.26 -13.68 17.68
N LEU A 151 11.08 -13.41 18.70
CA LEU A 151 10.66 -13.20 20.08
C LEU A 151 11.03 -11.77 20.49
N ASP A 152 10.01 -10.95 20.74
CA ASP A 152 10.18 -9.59 21.25
C ASP A 152 10.40 -9.60 22.76
N HIS A 153 11.39 -8.82 23.21
CA HIS A 153 11.70 -8.58 24.61
C HIS A 153 11.19 -7.19 25.02
N PRO A 154 9.97 -7.11 25.61
CA PRO A 154 9.40 -5.83 25.98
C PRO A 154 10.21 -5.21 27.13
N GLY A 155 11.00 -4.18 26.81
CA GLY A 155 11.74 -3.39 27.80
C GLY A 155 13.14 -2.95 27.34
N ASP A 156 13.83 -3.79 26.56
CA ASP A 156 15.17 -3.49 26.03
C ASP A 156 15.18 -3.31 24.50
N GLY A 157 14.05 -3.55 23.83
CA GLY A 157 13.91 -3.43 22.38
C GLY A 157 14.65 -4.52 21.60
N ARG A 158 15.10 -5.58 22.30
CA ARG A 158 15.76 -6.72 21.68
C ARG A 158 14.72 -7.65 21.06
N VAL A 159 15.06 -8.16 19.90
CA VAL A 159 14.30 -9.21 19.24
C VAL A 159 15.25 -10.38 19.13
N THR A 160 14.87 -11.53 19.65
CA THR A 160 15.65 -12.76 19.56
C THR A 160 15.07 -13.65 18.48
N VAL A 161 15.95 -14.19 17.66
CA VAL A 161 15.65 -15.25 16.72
C VAL A 161 15.86 -16.57 17.44
N ARG A 162 14.81 -17.38 17.55
CA ARG A 162 14.84 -18.73 18.10
C ARG A 162 14.63 -19.76 17.00
N LEU A 163 15.58 -20.67 16.85
CA LEU A 163 15.47 -21.81 15.95
C LEU A 163 14.96 -23.03 16.69
N ILE A 164 14.00 -23.70 16.05
CA ILE A 164 13.36 -24.91 16.51
C ILE A 164 13.47 -25.94 15.39
N ASP A 165 13.85 -27.16 15.70
CA ASP A 165 13.92 -28.24 14.71
C ASP A 165 12.52 -28.71 14.29
N ALA A 166 12.47 -29.65 13.34
CA ALA A 166 11.21 -30.22 12.87
C ALA A 166 10.44 -31.03 13.92
N ALA A 167 11.12 -31.50 14.98
CA ALA A 167 10.53 -32.21 16.10
C ALA A 167 10.01 -31.27 17.21
N GLY A 168 10.24 -29.96 17.09
CA GLY A 168 9.86 -28.97 18.09
C GLY A 168 10.92 -28.73 19.18
N GLN A 169 12.13 -29.29 19.05
CA GLN A 169 13.23 -29.09 19.98
C GLN A 169 13.94 -27.75 19.69
N HIS A 170 14.35 -27.08 20.75
CA HIS A 170 15.18 -25.88 20.65
C HIS A 170 16.56 -26.21 20.07
N MET A 171 17.03 -25.37 19.13
CA MET A 171 18.35 -25.54 18.52
C MET A 171 19.32 -24.42 18.91
N LEU A 172 18.92 -23.16 18.68
CA LEU A 172 19.79 -22.00 18.83
C LEU A 172 18.95 -20.74 19.05
N ASP A 173 19.42 -19.84 19.91
CA ASP A 173 18.92 -18.48 20.05
C ASP A 173 20.04 -17.48 19.73
N PHE A 174 19.71 -16.40 19.03
CA PHE A 174 20.60 -15.27 18.81
C PHE A 174 19.81 -13.97 18.65
N ASP A 175 20.42 -12.82 18.94
CA ASP A 175 19.76 -11.54 18.71
C ASP A 175 19.62 -11.26 17.22
N LEU A 176 18.45 -10.77 16.82
CA LEU A 176 18.18 -10.36 15.45
C LEU A 176 19.20 -9.29 15.04
N PRO A 177 20.11 -9.57 14.09
CA PRO A 177 21.03 -8.58 13.55
C PRO A 177 20.29 -7.52 12.72
N SER A 178 21.03 -6.61 12.09
CA SER A 178 20.43 -5.59 11.21
C SER A 178 19.61 -6.20 10.07
N LEU A 179 19.99 -7.38 9.57
CA LEU A 179 19.31 -8.12 8.51
C LEU A 179 19.58 -9.62 8.68
N ILE A 180 18.53 -10.43 8.54
CA ILE A 180 18.65 -11.86 8.26
C ILE A 180 18.04 -12.17 6.89
N GLU A 181 18.68 -13.07 6.17
CA GLU A 181 18.17 -13.61 4.92
C GLU A 181 17.83 -15.09 5.10
N VAL A 182 16.55 -15.41 5.00
CA VAL A 182 16.04 -16.78 5.03
C VAL A 182 15.99 -17.28 3.59
N ILE A 183 16.77 -18.30 3.29
CA ILE A 183 16.99 -18.78 1.93
C ILE A 183 16.46 -20.22 1.74
N PRO A 184 15.56 -20.44 0.76
CA PRO A 184 15.24 -21.78 0.31
C PRO A 184 16.48 -22.40 -0.38
N LEU A 185 16.86 -23.62 0.00
CA LEU A 185 18.00 -24.32 -0.59
C LEU A 185 17.60 -25.31 -1.69
N LYS A 186 16.30 -25.61 -1.80
CA LYS A 186 15.73 -26.48 -2.84
C LYS A 186 14.60 -25.78 -3.61
N PRO A 187 14.39 -26.10 -4.90
CA PRO A 187 13.31 -25.50 -5.71
C PRO A 187 11.90 -25.77 -5.17
N GLU A 188 11.69 -26.89 -4.48
CA GLU A 188 10.43 -27.27 -3.83
C GLU A 188 10.19 -26.53 -2.51
N THR A 189 11.24 -25.99 -1.88
CA THR A 189 11.14 -25.33 -0.58
C THR A 189 10.27 -24.08 -0.65
N ARG A 190 9.34 -23.96 0.29
CA ARG A 190 8.52 -22.77 0.51
C ARG A 190 8.72 -22.28 1.94
N LEU A 191 8.50 -20.99 2.15
CA LEU A 191 8.53 -20.38 3.47
C LEU A 191 7.10 -20.07 3.88
N LEU A 192 6.58 -20.83 4.83
CA LEU A 192 5.28 -20.59 5.45
C LEU A 192 5.49 -19.55 6.56
N VAL A 193 4.92 -18.36 6.38
CA VAL A 193 5.11 -17.23 7.30
C VAL A 193 3.81 -16.95 8.01
N HIS A 194 3.81 -17.18 9.32
CA HIS A 194 2.71 -16.80 10.20
C HIS A 194 2.89 -15.36 10.69
N TYR A 195 1.79 -14.61 10.73
CA TYR A 195 1.76 -13.19 11.14
C TYR A 195 0.51 -12.87 11.96
N LYS A 196 0.44 -11.70 12.62
CA LYS A 196 -0.70 -11.32 13.50
C LYS A 196 -0.96 -12.34 14.62
N PHE A 197 0.07 -12.61 15.41
CA PHE A 197 -0.08 -13.43 16.62
C PHE A 197 -0.95 -12.72 17.65
N THR A 198 -1.87 -13.45 18.26
CA THR A 198 -2.62 -12.97 19.43
C THR A 198 -1.82 -13.26 20.69
N ALA A 199 -1.70 -12.25 21.56
CA ALA A 199 -0.92 -12.32 22.81
C ALA A 199 -1.26 -13.51 23.72
N SER A 200 -2.48 -14.06 23.63
CA SER A 200 -2.98 -15.11 24.52
C SER A 200 -2.67 -16.54 24.09
N ALA A 201 -2.23 -16.79 22.86
CA ALA A 201 -2.24 -18.17 22.32
C ALA A 201 -0.95 -18.62 21.63
N GLY A 202 0.02 -17.75 21.37
CA GLY A 202 1.24 -18.11 20.62
C GLY A 202 0.97 -18.71 19.23
N ASN A 203 -0.28 -18.63 18.76
CA ASN A 203 -0.76 -19.24 17.53
C ASN A 203 -1.32 -18.13 16.65
N SER A 204 -0.87 -18.12 15.40
CA SER A 204 -1.52 -17.34 14.35
C SER A 204 -2.30 -18.26 13.42
N ARG A 205 -3.54 -17.85 13.11
CA ARG A 205 -4.36 -18.46 12.05
C ARG A 205 -4.09 -17.84 10.68
N TYR A 206 -3.31 -16.77 10.62
CA TYR A 206 -2.96 -16.08 9.40
C TYR A 206 -1.56 -16.49 8.99
N PHE A 207 -1.47 -17.12 7.83
CA PHE A 207 -0.21 -17.51 7.23
C PHE A 207 -0.27 -17.28 5.73
N ASP A 208 0.87 -16.98 5.16
CA ASP A 208 1.06 -16.91 3.71
C ASP A 208 2.27 -17.76 3.33
N LEU A 209 2.24 -18.32 2.13
CA LEU A 209 3.26 -19.22 1.63
C LEU A 209 4.09 -18.51 0.56
N TYR A 210 5.37 -18.32 0.83
CA TYR A 210 6.29 -17.59 -0.03
C TYR A 210 7.29 -18.51 -0.71
N ARG A 211 7.80 -18.04 -1.86
CA ARG A 211 8.89 -18.66 -2.62
C ARG A 211 10.08 -17.70 -2.64
N GLY A 212 11.29 -18.23 -2.76
CA GLY A 212 12.50 -17.40 -2.85
C GLY A 212 12.98 -16.87 -1.50
N LEU A 213 14.00 -16.02 -1.56
CA LEU A 213 14.67 -15.43 -0.41
C LEU A 213 13.72 -14.53 0.38
N MET A 214 13.86 -14.51 1.70
CA MET A 214 13.13 -13.59 2.56
C MET A 214 14.08 -12.80 3.44
N ARG A 215 13.91 -11.48 3.44
CA ARG A 215 14.65 -10.53 4.27
C ARG A 215 13.79 -10.14 5.45
N VAL A 216 14.33 -10.32 6.64
CA VAL A 216 13.75 -9.80 7.89
C VAL A 216 14.76 -8.86 8.50
N TYR A 217 14.36 -7.61 8.76
CA TYR A 217 15.27 -6.60 9.28
C TYR A 217 14.57 -5.63 10.22
N LYS A 218 15.36 -4.98 11.09
CA LYS A 218 14.89 -3.84 11.87
C LYS A 218 15.06 -2.57 11.05
N ASN A 219 13.98 -1.81 10.88
CA ASN A 219 14.01 -0.53 10.20
C ASN A 219 14.58 0.59 11.10
N SER A 220 14.73 1.80 10.54
CA SER A 220 15.31 2.95 11.27
C SER A 220 14.53 3.37 12.52
N SER A 221 13.28 2.94 12.64
CA SER A 221 12.43 3.18 13.81
C SER A 221 12.48 2.03 14.83
N GLY A 222 13.34 1.03 14.62
CA GLY A 222 13.46 -0.16 15.46
C GLY A 222 12.34 -1.19 15.27
N LEU A 223 11.47 -0.99 14.27
CA LEU A 223 10.35 -1.90 13.95
C LEU A 223 10.78 -2.95 12.95
N ILE A 224 10.02 -4.04 12.83
CA ILE A 224 10.38 -5.12 11.91
C ILE A 224 9.71 -4.91 10.57
N ASP A 225 10.52 -5.00 9.52
CA ASP A 225 10.06 -5.08 8.14
C ASP A 225 10.43 -6.46 7.58
N THR A 226 9.51 -7.06 6.84
CA THR A 226 9.71 -8.34 6.15
C THR A 226 9.43 -8.18 4.67
N VAL A 227 10.39 -8.62 3.85
CA VAL A 227 10.34 -8.49 2.40
C VAL A 227 10.74 -9.82 1.78
N ASN A 228 9.96 -10.32 0.82
CA ASN A 228 10.34 -11.43 -0.04
C ASN A 228 10.95 -10.88 -1.33
#